data_AF-A0A6N7S293-F1
#
_entry.id   AF-A0A6N7S293-F1
#
_cell.length_a   1.000
_cell.length_b   1.000
_cell.length_c   1.000
_cell.angle_alpha   90.00
_cell.angle_beta   90.00
_cell.angle_gamma   90.00
#
_symmetry.space_group_name_H-M   'P 1'
#
loop_
_entity.id
_entity.type
_entity.pdbx_description
1 polymer ?
#
loop_
_entity_poly.entity_id
_entity_poly.type
_entity_poly.pdbx_seq_one_letter_code
_entity_poly.pdbx_strand_id
1 'polypeptide(L)'
;MLQRTMSLKEMMDYRPMEDDLMQCPETVTGFMRLCVVAPNREKAYDFLRHMMNPPYRQLALNSFEDCLNTIHYDFDGAQAAKPTFILMAEYRVTTDKPSLQALMEAVIESRPDADTDIIADCFMKSDEGDGCLRIYSHEGKVHAAMLQ
;
A
#
# COMPACT_ATOMS: atom_id res chain seq x y z
N MET A 1 -9.76 -5.85 -8.51
CA MET A 1 -9.62 -4.66 -7.64
C MET A 1 -10.32 -4.88 -6.30
N LEU A 2 -9.87 -4.21 -5.23
CA LEU A 2 -10.52 -4.28 -3.91
C LEU A 2 -11.95 -3.72 -3.92
N GLN A 3 -12.87 -4.40 -3.21
CA GLN A 3 -14.28 -4.03 -3.15
C GLN A 3 -14.78 -3.93 -1.71
N ARG A 4 -15.73 -3.03 -1.45
CA ARG A 4 -16.33 -2.83 -0.12
C ARG A 4 -16.99 -4.08 0.48
N THR A 5 -17.39 -5.03 -0.37
CA THR A 5 -18.01 -6.30 0.03
C THR A 5 -16.99 -7.34 0.50
N MET A 6 -15.70 -7.14 0.26
CA MET A 6 -14.63 -8.03 0.72
C MET A 6 -14.39 -7.85 2.22
N SER A 7 -14.16 -8.96 2.91
CA SER A 7 -13.59 -9.00 4.25
C SER A 7 -12.12 -8.56 4.24
N LEU A 8 -11.59 -8.23 5.42
CA LEU A 8 -10.16 -7.92 5.58
C LEU A 8 -9.27 -9.04 5.04
N LYS A 9 -9.61 -10.30 5.34
CA LYS A 9 -8.86 -11.47 4.86
C LYS A 9 -8.85 -11.53 3.34
N GLU A 10 -10.01 -11.37 2.71
CA GLU A 10 -10.11 -11.34 1.25
C GLU A 10 -9.28 -10.21 0.65
N MET A 11 -9.29 -9.01 1.25
CA MET A 11 -8.47 -7.88 0.78
C MET A 11 -6.95 -8.13 0.92
N MET A 12 -6.51 -8.79 2.00
CA MET A 12 -5.10 -9.15 2.26
C MET A 12 -4.59 -10.30 1.38
N ASP A 13 -5.48 -11.23 1.04
CA ASP A 13 -5.14 -12.38 0.22
C ASP A 13 -5.32 -12.09 -1.27
N TYR A 14 -6.07 -11.04 -1.62
CA TYR A 14 -6.29 -10.63 -3.01
C TYR A 14 -4.96 -10.44 -3.75
N ARG A 15 -4.93 -10.95 -4.99
CA ARG A 15 -3.86 -10.79 -5.96
C ARG A 15 -4.52 -10.34 -7.25
N PRO A 16 -4.12 -9.20 -7.84
CA PRO A 16 -4.62 -8.80 -9.15
C PRO A 16 -4.31 -9.87 -10.18
N MET A 17 -5.32 -10.30 -10.94
CA MET A 17 -5.11 -11.21 -12.06
C MET A 17 -4.64 -10.43 -13.30
N GLU A 18 -4.10 -11.13 -14.29
CA GLU A 18 -3.69 -10.51 -15.57
C GLU A 18 -4.85 -9.73 -16.21
N ASP A 19 -6.08 -10.25 -16.13
CA ASP A 19 -7.29 -9.58 -16.61
C ASP A 19 -7.59 -8.25 -15.89
N ASP A 20 -7.28 -8.13 -14.59
CA ASP A 20 -7.45 -6.88 -13.84
C ASP A 20 -6.46 -5.81 -14.36
N LEU A 21 -5.23 -6.22 -14.70
CA LEU A 21 -4.18 -5.36 -15.24
C LEU A 21 -4.44 -4.94 -16.69
N MET A 22 -5.02 -5.84 -17.51
CA MET A 22 -5.38 -5.56 -18.90
C MET A 22 -6.55 -4.58 -19.03
N GLN A 23 -7.44 -4.52 -18.03
CA GLN A 23 -8.55 -3.56 -18.01
C GLN A 23 -8.14 -2.14 -17.61
N CYS A 24 -6.91 -1.95 -17.12
CA CYS A 24 -6.40 -0.63 -16.77
C CYS A 24 -5.87 0.14 -17.98
N PRO A 25 -5.84 1.48 -17.92
CA PRO A 25 -5.17 2.30 -18.94
C PRO A 25 -3.73 1.86 -19.19
N GLU A 26 -3.21 2.08 -20.39
CA GLU A 26 -1.82 1.74 -20.77
C GLU A 26 -0.77 2.41 -19.86
N THR A 27 -1.11 3.56 -19.29
CA THR A 27 -0.26 4.31 -18.34
C THR A 27 -0.09 3.60 -17.00
N VAL A 28 -0.97 2.66 -16.65
CA VAL A 28 -0.88 1.90 -15.40
C VAL A 28 0.10 0.75 -15.58
N THR A 29 1.16 0.77 -14.80
CA THR A 29 2.25 -0.21 -14.79
C THR A 29 2.05 -1.32 -13.76
N GLY A 30 1.11 -1.16 -12.83
CA GLY A 30 0.82 -2.14 -11.79
C GLY A 30 -0.20 -1.65 -10.76
N PHE A 31 -0.31 -2.41 -9.67
CA PHE A 31 -1.09 -2.03 -8.49
C PHE A 31 -0.22 -2.06 -7.25
N MET A 32 -0.47 -1.16 -6.31
CA MET A 32 0.09 -1.23 -4.96
C MET A 32 -1.06 -1.35 -3.97
N ARG A 33 -1.08 -2.46 -3.22
CA ARG A 33 -1.93 -2.57 -2.05
C ARG A 33 -1.20 -2.07 -0.82
N LEU A 34 -1.75 -1.06 -0.18
CA LEU A 34 -1.27 -0.52 1.08
C LEU A 34 -2.11 -1.07 2.24
N CYS A 35 -1.44 -1.61 3.25
CA CYS A 35 -1.99 -1.98 4.55
C CYS A 35 -1.26 -1.17 5.62
N VAL A 36 -2.02 -0.45 6.44
CA VAL A 36 -1.51 0.30 7.60
C VAL A 36 -2.15 -0.28 8.85
N VAL A 37 -1.34 -0.84 9.73
CA VAL A 37 -1.76 -1.39 11.02
C VAL A 37 -1.30 -0.43 12.10
N ALA A 38 -2.23 0.17 12.83
CA ALA A 38 -1.95 1.21 13.82
C ALA A 38 -2.80 1.02 15.09
N PRO A 39 -2.51 1.73 16.20
CA PRO A 39 -3.30 1.59 17.44
C PRO A 39 -4.71 2.15 17.32
N ASN A 40 -4.91 3.11 16.40
CA ASN A 40 -6.19 3.76 16.15
C ASN A 40 -6.24 4.37 14.75
N ARG A 41 -7.43 4.83 14.36
CA ARG A 41 -7.69 5.47 13.06
C ARG A 41 -6.81 6.69 12.81
N GLU A 42 -6.63 7.55 13.79
CA GLU A 42 -5.86 8.80 13.62
C GLU A 42 -4.42 8.49 13.20
N LYS A 43 -3.77 7.57 13.91
CA LYS A 43 -2.43 7.09 13.60
C LYS A 43 -2.31 6.47 12.22
N ALA A 44 -3.28 5.65 11.80
CA ALA A 44 -3.29 5.07 10.46
C ALA A 44 -3.37 6.14 9.36
N TYR A 45 -4.27 7.11 9.52
CA TYR A 45 -4.43 8.20 8.55
C TYR A 45 -3.28 9.20 8.57
N ASP A 46 -2.57 9.34 9.69
CA ASP A 46 -1.38 10.18 9.75
C ASP A 46 -0.29 9.69 8.78
N PHE A 47 -0.14 8.38 8.58
CA PHE A 47 0.79 7.85 7.57
C PHE A 47 0.43 8.31 6.17
N LEU A 48 -0.86 8.27 5.80
CA LEU A 48 -1.33 8.78 4.51
C LEU A 48 -1.07 10.28 4.36
N ARG A 49 -1.28 11.06 5.43
CA ARG A 49 -0.96 12.50 5.44
C ARG A 49 0.54 12.75 5.23
N HIS A 50 1.39 11.92 5.83
CA HIS A 50 2.83 12.00 5.67
C HIS A 50 3.25 11.75 4.21
N MET A 51 2.74 10.70 3.58
CA MET A 51 2.96 10.41 2.16
C MET A 51 2.49 11.56 1.24
N MET A 52 1.40 12.22 1.61
CA MET A 52 0.80 13.30 0.81
C MET A 52 1.30 14.72 1.15
N ASN A 53 2.28 14.85 2.05
CA ASN A 53 2.93 16.11 2.39
C ASN A 53 4.32 16.25 1.72
N PRO A 54 4.85 17.47 1.57
CA PRO A 54 6.24 17.66 1.16
C PRO A 54 7.21 16.91 2.11
N PRO A 55 8.28 16.28 1.60
CA PRO A 55 8.74 16.32 0.20
C PRO A 55 8.08 15.26 -0.72
N TYR A 56 7.34 14.29 -0.18
CA TYR A 56 6.88 13.11 -0.92
C TYR A 56 5.67 13.35 -1.82
N ARG A 57 4.86 14.36 -1.52
CA ARG A 57 3.62 14.67 -2.25
C ARG A 57 3.75 14.61 -3.77
N GLN A 58 4.76 15.28 -4.33
CA GLN A 58 4.90 15.33 -5.79
C GLN A 58 5.29 13.96 -6.37
N LEU A 59 6.13 13.20 -5.66
CA LEU A 59 6.50 11.85 -6.07
C LEU A 59 5.29 10.92 -5.99
N ALA A 60 4.48 10.99 -4.93
CA ALA A 60 3.25 10.21 -4.80
C ALA A 60 2.24 10.54 -5.91
N LEU A 61 2.03 11.82 -6.23
CA LEU A 61 1.14 12.25 -7.31
C LEU A 61 1.63 11.82 -8.71
N ASN A 62 2.94 11.66 -8.90
CA ASN A 62 3.52 11.17 -10.15
C ASN A 62 3.57 9.64 -10.25
N SER A 63 3.43 8.94 -9.11
CA SER A 63 3.58 7.48 -9.02
C SER A 63 2.24 6.74 -9.04
N PHE A 64 1.14 7.43 -8.73
CA PHE A 64 -0.19 6.82 -8.65
C PHE A 64 -1.22 7.58 -9.48
N GLU A 65 -1.98 6.86 -10.29
CA GLU A 65 -3.16 7.38 -10.99
C GLU A 65 -4.25 7.73 -9.96
N ASP A 66 -4.85 8.91 -10.10
CA ASP A 66 -5.95 9.41 -9.25
C ASP A 66 -5.69 9.25 -7.74
N CYS A 67 -4.43 9.41 -7.32
CA CYS A 67 -3.96 9.19 -5.95
C CYS A 67 -4.89 9.79 -4.86
N LEU A 68 -5.41 11.00 -5.10
CA LEU A 68 -6.28 11.74 -4.18
C LEU A 68 -7.69 11.16 -4.03
N ASN A 69 -8.16 10.37 -5.00
CA ASN A 69 -9.48 9.75 -5.03
C ASN A 69 -9.44 8.25 -4.66
N THR A 70 -8.27 7.75 -4.24
CA THR A 70 -8.12 6.36 -3.79
C THR A 70 -9.08 6.06 -2.64
N ILE A 71 -9.75 4.91 -2.72
CA ILE A 71 -10.68 4.46 -1.67
C ILE A 71 -9.89 3.74 -0.58
N HIS A 72 -10.12 4.15 0.68
CA HIS A 72 -9.58 3.50 1.86
C HIS A 72 -10.67 2.72 2.60
N TYR A 73 -10.33 1.51 3.03
CA TYR A 73 -11.20 0.61 3.78
C TYR A 73 -10.72 0.51 5.23
N ASP A 74 -11.61 0.83 6.16
CA ASP A 74 -11.33 0.92 7.60
C ASP A 74 -11.83 -0.34 8.32
N PHE A 75 -10.95 -0.99 9.08
CA PHE A 75 -11.27 -2.15 9.91
C PHE A 75 -10.88 -1.90 11.36
N ASP A 76 -11.87 -1.89 12.24
CA ASP A 76 -11.66 -1.78 13.68
C ASP A 76 -11.40 -3.17 14.28
N GLY A 77 -10.20 -3.36 14.83
CA GLY A 77 -9.76 -4.55 15.53
C GLY A 77 -10.20 -4.58 16.99
N ALA A 78 -11.42 -4.15 17.32
CA ALA A 78 -11.95 -4.15 18.69
C ALA A 78 -11.89 -5.52 19.39
N GLN A 79 -11.76 -6.62 18.64
CA GLN A 79 -11.62 -7.99 19.15
C GLN A 79 -10.17 -8.49 19.24
N ALA A 80 -9.18 -7.70 18.79
CA ALA A 80 -7.78 -8.07 18.87
C ALA A 80 -7.24 -7.92 20.30
N ALA A 81 -6.19 -8.68 20.64
CA ALA A 81 -5.55 -8.65 21.96
C ALA A 81 -4.95 -7.26 22.31
N LYS A 82 -4.74 -6.41 21.31
CA LYS A 82 -4.37 -5.01 21.43
C LYS A 82 -5.32 -4.18 20.56
N PRO A 83 -5.76 -2.99 21.00
CA PRO A 83 -6.50 -2.06 20.14
C PRO A 83 -5.71 -1.85 18.85
N THR A 84 -6.30 -2.27 17.74
CA THR A 84 -5.66 -2.25 16.43
C THR A 84 -6.66 -1.72 15.42
N PHE A 85 -6.21 -0.85 14.55
CA PHE A 85 -6.95 -0.34 13.42
C PHE A 85 -6.19 -0.70 12.15
N ILE A 86 -6.88 -1.25 11.17
CA ILE A 86 -6.29 -1.64 9.90
C ILE A 86 -6.94 -0.81 8.81
N LEU A 87 -6.10 -0.07 8.09
CA LEU A 87 -6.48 0.67 6.90
C LEU A 87 -5.93 -0.04 5.67
N MET A 88 -6.80 -0.32 4.71
CA MET A 88 -6.46 -0.95 3.44
C MET A 88 -6.75 0.00 2.27
N ALA A 89 -5.88 0.04 1.28
CA ALA A 89 -6.12 0.73 0.02
C ALA A 89 -5.41 0.04 -1.15
N GLU A 90 -5.91 0.29 -2.35
CA GLU A 90 -5.30 -0.14 -3.60
C GLU A 90 -5.06 1.08 -4.47
N TYR A 91 -3.80 1.29 -4.85
CA TYR A 91 -3.35 2.36 -5.73
C TYR A 91 -3.00 1.78 -7.09
N ARG A 92 -3.40 2.48 -8.15
CA ARG A 92 -2.93 2.18 -9.52
C ARG A 92 -1.59 2.86 -9.73
N VAL A 93 -0.56 2.09 -10.02
CA VAL A 93 0.82 2.57 -10.17
C VAL A 93 1.05 3.00 -11.61
N THR A 94 1.71 4.14 -11.81
CA THR A 94 2.08 4.68 -13.13
C THR A 94 3.60 4.76 -13.35
N THR A 95 4.39 4.45 -12.33
CA THR A 95 5.86 4.48 -12.36
C THR A 95 6.45 3.06 -12.44
N ASP A 96 7.76 2.96 -12.63
CA ASP A 96 8.44 1.66 -12.63
C ASP A 96 8.63 1.12 -11.20
N LYS A 97 8.94 -0.19 -11.11
CA LYS A 97 9.11 -0.89 -9.82
C LYS A 97 10.21 -0.26 -8.95
N PRO A 98 11.43 0.05 -9.45
CA PRO A 98 12.45 0.70 -8.64
C PRO A 98 12.03 2.07 -8.09
N SER A 99 11.34 2.88 -8.89
CA SER A 99 10.87 4.21 -8.46
C SER A 99 9.79 4.11 -7.40
N LEU A 100 8.85 3.17 -7.57
CA LEU A 100 7.84 2.86 -6.55
C LEU A 100 8.50 2.38 -5.25
N GLN A 101 9.47 1.48 -5.37
CA GLN A 101 10.20 0.97 -4.21
C GLN A 101 10.89 2.08 -3.43
N ALA A 102 11.67 2.91 -4.13
CA ALA A 102 12.39 4.03 -3.52
C ALA A 102 11.43 5.04 -2.86
N LEU A 103 10.26 5.30 -3.47
CA LEU A 103 9.23 6.15 -2.86
C LEU A 103 8.74 5.56 -1.54
N MET A 104 8.32 4.28 -1.55
CA MET A 104 7.73 3.66 -0.37
C MET A 104 8.76 3.46 0.75
N GLU A 105 9.99 3.08 0.43
CA GLU A 105 11.09 3.02 1.38
C GLU A 105 11.32 4.40 2.03
N ALA A 106 11.45 5.47 1.22
CA ALA A 106 11.68 6.82 1.75
C ALA A 106 10.52 7.35 2.62
N VAL A 107 9.26 7.05 2.26
CA VAL A 107 8.08 7.44 3.04
C VAL A 107 8.03 6.72 4.37
N ILE A 108 8.33 5.42 4.39
CA ILE A 108 8.31 4.60 5.61
C ILE A 108 9.51 4.97 6.52
N GLU A 109 10.72 5.07 5.96
CA GLU A 109 11.94 5.39 6.73
C GLU A 109 11.91 6.77 7.38
N SER A 110 11.32 7.75 6.70
CA SER A 110 11.22 9.13 7.22
C SER A 110 10.22 9.30 8.35
N ARG A 111 9.46 8.26 8.67
CA ARG A 111 8.48 8.25 9.76
C ARG A 111 8.63 6.98 10.61
N PRO A 112 9.70 6.88 11.42
CA PRO A 112 9.83 5.78 12.35
C PRO A 112 8.74 5.88 13.44
N ASP A 113 7.77 4.99 13.39
CA ASP A 113 6.72 4.84 14.39
C ASP A 113 6.65 3.36 14.78
N ALA A 114 7.10 3.02 15.98
CA ALA A 114 7.15 1.63 16.45
C ALA A 114 5.76 1.04 16.70
N ASP A 115 4.73 1.88 16.77
CA ASP A 115 3.35 1.47 17.00
C ASP A 115 2.57 1.32 15.68
N THR A 116 3.16 1.63 14.53
CA THR A 116 2.52 1.55 13.22
C THR A 116 3.33 0.66 12.26
N ASP A 117 2.74 -0.45 11.86
CA ASP A 117 3.30 -1.31 10.82
C ASP A 117 2.69 -0.96 9.45
N ILE A 118 3.53 -0.84 8.44
CA ILE A 118 3.18 -0.53 7.06
C ILE A 118 3.53 -1.73 6.21
N ILE A 119 2.63 -2.15 5.33
CA ILE A 119 2.88 -3.19 4.33
C ILE A 119 2.37 -2.66 2.98
N ALA A 120 3.28 -2.49 2.03
CA ALA A 120 2.99 -2.13 0.65
C ALA A 120 3.34 -3.32 -0.25
N ASP A 121 2.32 -3.96 -0.80
CA ASP A 121 2.45 -5.06 -1.76
C ASP A 121 2.29 -4.51 -3.18
N CYS A 122 3.35 -4.61 -3.97
CA CYS A 122 3.42 -4.07 -5.33
C CYS A 122 3.35 -5.22 -6.35
N PHE A 123 2.32 -5.17 -7.20
CA PHE A 123 2.05 -6.13 -8.27
C PHE A 123 2.26 -5.42 -9.61
N MET A 124 3.41 -5.67 -10.26
CA MET A 124 3.80 -4.94 -11.47
C MET A 124 3.56 -5.79 -12.72
N LYS A 125 3.11 -5.17 -13.82
CA LYS A 125 2.94 -5.85 -15.12
C LYS A 125 4.23 -6.50 -15.63
N SER A 126 5.38 -5.98 -15.22
CA SER A 126 6.70 -6.49 -15.60
C SER A 126 7.11 -7.75 -14.85
N ASP A 127 6.42 -8.11 -13.77
CA ASP A 127 6.75 -9.28 -12.98
C ASP A 127 6.19 -10.53 -13.67
N GLU A 128 7.03 -11.55 -13.86
CA GLU A 128 6.58 -12.83 -14.43
C GLU A 128 5.75 -13.59 -13.39
N GLY A 129 4.52 -14.00 -13.75
CA GLY A 129 3.62 -14.76 -12.87
C GLY A 129 3.01 -13.93 -11.74
N ASP A 130 2.80 -14.54 -10.58
CA ASP A 130 2.14 -13.91 -9.41
C ASP A 130 3.10 -13.10 -8.52
N GLY A 131 4.21 -12.62 -9.10
CA GLY A 131 5.28 -11.93 -8.39
C GLY A 131 4.80 -10.67 -7.66
N CYS A 132 5.27 -10.50 -6.43
CA CYS A 132 4.90 -9.37 -5.58
C CYS A 132 6.11 -8.82 -4.85
N LEU A 133 6.46 -7.56 -5.09
CA LEU A 133 7.42 -6.85 -4.24
C LEU A 133 6.70 -6.35 -2.99
N ARG A 134 7.05 -6.90 -1.83
CA ARG A 134 6.56 -6.42 -0.53
C ARG A 134 7.57 -5.47 0.08
N ILE A 135 7.14 -4.27 0.44
CA ILE A 135 7.90 -3.27 1.19
C ILE A 135 7.18 -3.04 2.50
N TYR A 136 7.87 -3.21 3.63
CA TYR A 136 7.20 -3.18 4.92
C TYR A 136 8.06 -2.61 6.04
N SER A 137 7.41 -1.97 7.02
CA SER A 137 8.03 -1.70 8.31
C SER A 137 7.78 -2.83 9.28
N HIS A 138 8.82 -3.17 10.05
CA HIS A 138 8.71 -4.04 11.20
C HIS A 138 9.78 -3.64 12.22
N GLU A 139 9.39 -3.48 13.49
CA GLU A 139 10.30 -3.10 14.58
C GLU A 139 11.15 -1.85 14.28
N GLY A 140 10.56 -0.86 13.59
CA GLY A 140 11.23 0.40 13.25
C GLY A 140 12.28 0.29 12.13
N LYS A 141 12.32 -0.83 11.40
CA LYS A 141 13.17 -1.02 10.22
C LYS A 141 12.31 -1.23 8.98
N VAL A 142 12.85 -0.82 7.83
CA VAL A 142 12.23 -1.02 6.53
C VAL A 142 12.87 -2.21 5.84
N HIS A 143 12.03 -3.03 5.22
CA HIS A 143 12.38 -4.25 4.56
C HIS A 143 11.72 -4.32 3.19
N ALA A 144 12.40 -4.93 2.23
CA ALA A 144 11.85 -5.23 0.91
C ALA A 144 12.12 -6.70 0.57
N ALA A 145 11.11 -7.42 0.08
CA ALA A 145 11.23 -8.82 -0.29
C ALA A 145 10.36 -9.13 -1.52
N MET A 146 10.92 -9.91 -2.46
CA MET A 146 10.13 -10.51 -3.53
C MET A 146 9.41 -11.75 -2.99
N LEU A 147 8.10 -11.75 -3.12
CA LEU A 147 7.22 -12.88 -2.84
C LEU A 147 6.83 -13.55 -4.16
N GLN A 148 6.80 -14.88 -4.14
CA GLN A 148 6.28 -15.73 -5.22
C GLN A 148 4.95 -16.34 -4.80
#